data_AF-A0A507E740-F1
#
_entry.id   AF-A0A507E740-F1
#
_cell.length_a   1.000
_cell.length_b   1.000
_cell.length_c   1.000
_cell.angle_alpha   90.00
_cell.angle_beta   90.00
_cell.angle_gamma   90.00
#
_symmetry.space_group_name_H-M   'P 1'
#
loop_
_entity.id
_entity.type
_entity.pdbx_description
1 polymer ?
#
loop_
_entity_poly.entity_id
_entity_poly.type
_entity_poly.pdbx_seq_one_letter_code
_entity_poly.pdbx_strand_id
1 'polypeptide(L)'
;MLAPRQSDSRKEAGIAPSGDTSRFFYIPEIVPSSTDRLTKLFERSGLVALHKDPHIYIIRRRDEVDLALNILCLYGQDVKACGFAAQYSTVRRHQAGAPSILQLALSHRLCLFFQVYNMCTSWGQPRTFHRDRLPTNLKKLLSSFSFSKVGARIAYDAIMLQKHYAVYLNNFVDLRSLAYARGLPTTILGGLSYIYGGPTHMPVEEDLSGDDWDAGSLKQNSVFTAANKAFASRMILDRMVCIPDPMPCLDQIQRKKNDMKKIPEDEDDIAEALLILQSTLRGRDASLESIIKTIKTRHPRWKMVMTEAALQVHVEGVVSDWLKSRKLIVGKNAKVRTSV
;
A
#
# COMPACT_ATOMS: atom_id res chain seq x y z
N MET A 1 56.87 1.90 -37.51
CA MET A 1 55.68 2.77 -37.62
C MET A 1 54.43 1.89 -37.62
N LEU A 2 53.62 1.92 -36.56
CA LEU A 2 52.15 1.77 -36.52
C LEU A 2 51.67 1.62 -35.06
N ALA A 3 50.43 2.07 -34.86
CA ALA A 3 49.80 2.61 -33.65
C ALA A 3 49.41 1.59 -32.54
N PRO A 4 48.97 2.07 -31.34
CA PRO A 4 48.86 1.29 -30.11
C PRO A 4 47.48 0.63 -29.90
N ARG A 5 47.47 -0.42 -29.04
CA ARG A 5 46.26 -1.11 -28.58
C ARG A 5 45.65 -0.44 -27.35
N GLN A 6 44.40 0.02 -27.49
CA GLN A 6 43.34 0.07 -26.46
C GLN A 6 43.05 -1.37 -25.94
N SER A 7 42.49 -1.68 -24.78
CA SER A 7 41.86 -0.97 -23.65
C SER A 7 41.57 -2.04 -22.60
N ASP A 8 41.71 -1.76 -21.31
CA ASP A 8 40.87 -2.39 -20.28
C ASP A 8 40.86 -1.49 -19.04
N SER A 9 39.83 -0.64 -18.93
CA SER A 9 39.50 0.08 -17.70
C SER A 9 38.15 -0.41 -17.19
N ARG A 10 38.19 -1.07 -16.02
CA ARG A 10 37.02 -1.33 -15.18
C ARG A 10 36.31 -0.01 -14.92
N LYS A 11 35.05 0.11 -15.35
CA LYS A 11 34.18 1.19 -14.92
C LYS A 11 33.70 0.90 -13.50
N GLU A 12 34.38 1.50 -12.53
CA GLU A 12 33.81 1.77 -11.22
C GLU A 12 32.54 2.62 -11.40
N ALA A 13 31.41 2.14 -10.87
CA ALA A 13 30.18 2.91 -10.78
C ALA A 13 30.34 3.97 -9.67
N GLY A 14 31.01 5.07 -10.02
CA GLY A 14 31.17 6.23 -9.16
C GLY A 14 29.83 6.94 -8.93
N ILE A 15 29.52 7.15 -7.65
CA ILE A 15 28.44 8.00 -7.16
C ILE A 15 28.84 9.45 -7.45
N ALA A 16 28.02 10.18 -8.20
CA ALA A 16 28.18 11.62 -8.35
C ALA A 16 27.48 12.32 -7.17
N PRO A 17 28.17 13.17 -6.38
CA PRO A 17 27.55 13.92 -5.30
C PRO A 17 26.97 15.21 -5.85
N SER A 18 25.65 15.34 -5.87
CA SER A 18 25.00 16.64 -6.03
C SER A 18 23.62 16.64 -5.37
N GLY A 19 23.42 17.56 -4.42
CA GLY A 19 22.07 17.93 -3.97
C GLY A 19 21.93 17.93 -2.45
N ASP A 20 22.16 19.11 -1.88
CA ASP A 20 21.55 19.67 -0.66
C ASP A 20 20.98 18.68 0.37
N THR A 21 21.81 18.37 1.37
CA THR A 21 21.50 17.46 2.47
C THR A 21 20.65 18.09 3.58
N SER A 22 20.14 19.32 3.42
CA SER A 22 19.48 20.06 4.52
C SER A 22 18.05 19.62 4.91
N ARG A 23 17.48 18.54 4.36
CA ARG A 23 16.19 17.96 4.79
C ARG A 23 16.37 16.78 5.76
N PHE A 24 17.31 16.90 6.70
CA PHE A 24 17.56 15.83 7.66
C PHE A 24 16.44 15.72 8.69
N PHE A 25 15.86 14.53 8.72
CA PHE A 25 14.87 14.07 9.67
C PHE A 25 15.44 13.99 11.09
N TYR A 26 14.66 14.42 12.07
CA TYR A 26 14.78 13.91 13.44
C TYR A 26 13.67 12.88 13.65
N ILE A 27 14.02 11.61 13.87
CA ILE A 27 13.09 10.54 14.25
C ILE A 27 13.41 10.20 15.70
N PRO A 28 12.47 10.27 16.65
CA PRO A 28 12.79 9.99 18.05
C PRO A 28 13.21 8.52 18.19
N GLU A 29 14.33 8.30 18.86
CA GLU A 29 14.81 6.99 19.28
C GLU A 29 13.88 6.37 20.32
N ILE A 30 12.82 5.72 19.86
CA ILE A 30 12.32 4.54 20.59
C ILE A 30 12.42 3.39 19.59
N VAL A 31 13.65 2.97 19.34
CA VAL A 31 13.93 1.77 18.56
C VAL A 31 13.82 0.60 19.54
N PRO A 32 12.84 -0.31 19.40
CA PRO A 32 12.85 -1.54 20.20
C PRO A 32 14.17 -2.27 19.91
N SER A 33 14.82 -2.83 20.94
CA SER A 33 16.13 -3.51 20.82
C SER A 33 16.17 -4.60 19.72
N SER A 34 15.01 -5.19 19.39
CA SER A 34 14.85 -6.15 18.30
C SER A 34 14.99 -5.54 16.90
N THR A 35 14.68 -4.26 16.73
CA THR A 35 14.80 -3.55 15.47
C THR A 35 16.25 -3.25 15.12
N ASP A 36 17.07 -2.82 16.08
CA ASP A 36 18.51 -2.59 15.86
C ASP A 36 19.23 -3.89 15.48
N ARG A 37 18.80 -5.01 16.09
CA ARG A 37 19.29 -6.34 15.72
C ARG A 37 18.94 -6.69 14.28
N LEU A 38 17.69 -6.46 13.85
CA LEU A 38 17.28 -6.70 12.47
C LEU A 38 18.06 -5.84 11.48
N THR A 39 18.22 -4.54 11.75
CA THR A 39 19.01 -3.63 10.92
C THR A 39 20.42 -4.14 10.71
N LYS A 40 21.13 -4.52 11.79
CA LYS A 40 22.50 -5.08 11.70
C LYS A 40 22.57 -6.37 10.89
N LEU A 41 21.53 -7.20 10.92
CA LEU A 41 21.46 -8.43 10.12
C LEU A 41 21.27 -8.11 8.63
N PHE A 42 20.40 -7.15 8.29
CA PHE A 42 20.22 -6.70 6.92
C PHE A 42 21.49 -6.05 6.36
N GLU A 43 22.22 -5.26 7.14
CA GLU A 43 23.53 -4.71 6.74
C GLU A 43 24.55 -5.78 6.36
N ARG A 44 24.54 -6.91 7.07
CA ARG A 44 25.45 -8.04 6.84
C ARG A 44 24.94 -9.06 5.82
N SER A 45 23.70 -8.90 5.34
CA SER A 45 23.05 -9.88 4.46
C SER A 45 23.58 -9.87 3.03
N GLY A 46 24.27 -8.81 2.61
CA GLY A 46 24.67 -8.60 1.21
C GLY A 46 23.53 -8.11 0.30
N LEU A 47 22.34 -7.84 0.84
CA LEU A 47 21.27 -7.18 0.10
C LEU A 47 21.66 -5.74 -0.28
N VAL A 48 21.18 -5.31 -1.44
CA VAL A 48 21.49 -3.98 -1.97
C VAL A 48 20.72 -2.91 -1.19
N ALA A 49 21.45 -2.04 -0.50
CA ALA A 49 20.89 -0.85 0.12
C ALA A 49 20.71 0.26 -0.92
N LEU A 50 19.48 0.74 -1.11
CA LEU A 50 19.19 2.00 -1.80
C LEU A 50 19.55 3.20 -0.93
N HIS A 51 19.41 3.04 0.39
CA HIS A 51 19.80 4.05 1.37
C HIS A 51 20.29 3.40 2.66
N LYS A 52 21.25 4.06 3.33
CA LYS A 52 21.86 3.56 4.57
C LYS A 52 21.26 4.16 5.83
N ASP A 53 20.68 5.36 5.78
CA ASP A 53 19.98 5.96 6.92
C ASP A 53 18.84 6.93 6.53
N PRO A 54 17.57 6.53 6.52
CA PRO A 54 17.07 5.23 6.96
C PRO A 54 17.56 4.07 6.07
N HIS A 55 17.56 2.87 6.62
CA HIS A 55 17.96 1.64 5.93
C HIS A 55 16.86 1.20 4.97
N ILE A 56 17.11 1.37 3.67
CA ILE A 56 16.18 0.99 2.61
C ILE A 56 16.88 -0.04 1.72
N TYR A 57 16.36 -1.26 1.70
CA TYR A 57 16.91 -2.34 0.88
C TYR A 57 16.01 -2.65 -0.29
N ILE A 58 16.60 -2.88 -1.47
CA ILE A 58 15.87 -3.36 -2.64
C ILE A 58 16.11 -4.85 -2.87
N ILE A 59 15.02 -5.55 -3.12
CA ILE A 59 14.93 -6.98 -3.30
C ILE A 59 14.34 -7.19 -4.69
N ARG A 60 15.15 -7.74 -5.61
CA ARG A 60 14.83 -7.87 -7.03
C ARG A 60 14.76 -9.32 -7.48
N ARG A 61 15.36 -10.24 -6.74
CA ARG A 61 15.48 -11.65 -7.10
C ARG A 61 14.85 -12.57 -6.06
N ARG A 62 14.55 -13.80 -6.46
CA ARG A 62 13.85 -14.78 -5.60
C ARG A 62 14.71 -15.21 -4.41
N ASP A 63 15.99 -15.46 -4.64
CA ASP A 63 16.99 -15.76 -3.60
C ASP A 63 17.10 -14.63 -2.57
N GLU A 64 17.07 -13.37 -3.01
CA GLU A 64 17.06 -12.20 -2.12
C GLU A 64 15.78 -12.12 -1.28
N VAL A 65 14.62 -12.50 -1.87
CA VAL A 65 13.36 -12.61 -1.12
C VAL A 65 13.47 -13.68 -0.05
N ASP A 66 13.95 -14.87 -0.40
CA ASP A 66 14.08 -15.96 0.54
C ASP A 66 15.05 -15.59 1.68
N LEU A 67 16.16 -14.93 1.37
CA LEU A 67 17.09 -14.40 2.36
C LEU A 67 16.43 -13.37 3.29
N ALA A 68 15.78 -12.34 2.73
CA ALA A 68 15.14 -11.29 3.52
C ALA A 68 14.04 -11.85 4.46
N LEU A 69 13.25 -12.80 3.95
CA LEU A 69 12.17 -13.42 4.70
C LEU A 69 12.69 -14.42 5.74
N ASN A 70 13.80 -15.11 5.47
CA ASN A 70 14.47 -15.95 6.47
C ASN A 70 15.02 -15.11 7.63
N ILE A 71 15.62 -13.95 7.35
CA ILE A 71 16.05 -13.00 8.38
C ILE A 71 14.85 -12.56 9.23
N LEU A 72 13.74 -12.17 8.59
CA LEU A 72 12.52 -11.77 9.30
C LEU A 72 11.94 -12.91 10.15
N CYS A 73 11.89 -14.13 9.62
CA CYS A 73 11.35 -15.30 10.33
C CYS A 73 12.18 -15.67 11.57
N LEU A 74 13.51 -15.68 11.43
CA LEU A 74 14.42 -16.11 12.49
C LEU A 74 14.62 -15.02 13.56
N TYR A 75 14.64 -13.75 13.15
CA TYR A 75 15.10 -12.65 14.02
C TYR A 75 14.08 -11.53 14.21
N GLY A 76 12.97 -11.56 13.47
CA GLY A 76 11.90 -10.57 13.55
C GLY A 76 10.63 -11.08 14.22
N GLN A 77 10.74 -12.04 15.14
CA GLN A 77 9.58 -12.64 15.82
C GLN A 77 8.74 -11.61 16.59
N ASP A 78 9.36 -10.52 17.04
CA ASP A 78 8.70 -9.40 17.72
C ASP A 78 8.02 -8.42 16.77
N VAL A 79 8.34 -8.48 15.47
CA VAL A 79 7.72 -7.63 14.45
C VAL A 79 6.38 -8.25 14.07
N LYS A 80 5.31 -7.81 14.74
CA LYS A 80 3.94 -8.28 14.47
C LYS A 80 3.24 -7.50 13.35
N ALA A 81 3.77 -6.35 12.97
CA ALA A 81 3.17 -5.52 11.94
C ALA A 81 4.22 -4.70 11.18
N CYS A 82 3.92 -4.34 9.94
CA CYS A 82 4.75 -3.46 9.12
C CYS A 82 3.92 -2.31 8.54
N GLY A 83 4.58 -1.20 8.26
CA GLY A 83 4.07 -0.21 7.32
C GLY A 83 4.11 -0.79 5.90
N PHE A 84 3.07 -0.57 5.12
CA PHE A 84 2.89 -1.17 3.81
C PHE A 84 2.43 -0.10 2.80
N ALA A 85 3.06 -0.13 1.62
CA ALA A 85 2.64 0.66 0.47
C ALA A 85 2.99 -0.10 -0.81
N ALA A 86 2.36 0.28 -1.91
CA ALA A 86 2.74 -0.14 -3.25
C ALA A 86 3.05 1.08 -4.15
N GLN A 87 3.95 0.89 -5.11
CA GLN A 87 4.20 1.83 -6.20
C GLN A 87 3.85 1.19 -7.55
N TYR A 88 3.37 2.02 -8.47
CA TYR A 88 2.82 1.61 -9.75
C TYR A 88 3.54 2.35 -10.86
N SER A 89 4.02 1.63 -11.87
CA SER A 89 4.66 2.24 -13.04
C SER A 89 3.61 2.60 -14.09
N THR A 90 3.58 3.87 -14.51
CA THR A 90 2.65 4.38 -15.52
C THR A 90 3.13 4.18 -16.95
N VAL A 91 4.41 3.86 -17.15
CA VAL A 91 4.99 3.59 -18.48
C VAL A 91 4.52 2.26 -19.10
N ARG A 92 3.81 1.41 -18.35
CA ARG A 92 3.34 0.12 -18.85
C ARG A 92 2.09 0.21 -19.71
N ARG A 93 2.14 -0.34 -20.92
CA ARG A 93 0.95 -0.63 -21.74
C ARG A 93 0.31 -1.99 -21.42
N HIS A 94 1.12 -3.02 -21.19
CA HIS A 94 0.67 -4.35 -20.80
C HIS A 94 0.68 -4.51 -19.28
N GLN A 95 -0.34 -5.16 -18.71
CA GLN A 95 -0.52 -5.27 -17.25
C GLN A 95 -0.52 -3.91 -16.53
N ALA A 96 -1.14 -2.90 -17.15
CA ALA A 96 -1.37 -1.61 -16.53
C ALA A 96 -2.11 -1.78 -15.19
N GLY A 97 -1.65 -1.09 -14.16
CA GLY A 97 -2.18 -1.18 -12.80
C GLY A 97 -1.59 -2.29 -11.93
N ALA A 98 -0.72 -3.18 -12.45
CA ALA A 98 -0.02 -4.13 -11.59
C ALA A 98 0.99 -3.40 -10.67
N PRO A 99 1.04 -3.68 -9.36
CA PRO A 99 2.06 -3.12 -8.47
C PRO A 99 3.48 -3.42 -8.97
N SER A 100 4.35 -2.42 -9.06
CA SER A 100 5.76 -2.57 -9.43
C SER A 100 6.62 -2.97 -8.24
N ILE A 101 6.46 -2.22 -7.16
CA ILE A 101 7.21 -2.36 -5.91
C ILE A 101 6.23 -2.44 -4.75
N LEU A 102 6.51 -3.34 -3.81
CA LEU A 102 5.87 -3.37 -2.49
C LEU A 102 6.88 -2.90 -1.44
N GLN A 103 6.50 -1.93 -0.63
CA GLN A 103 7.29 -1.45 0.50
C GLN A 103 6.79 -2.09 1.80
N LEU A 104 7.71 -2.69 2.57
CA LEU A 104 7.44 -3.20 3.91
C LEU A 104 8.39 -2.52 4.90
N ALA A 105 7.87 -1.53 5.64
CA ALA A 105 8.57 -0.87 6.74
C ALA A 105 8.44 -1.70 8.03
N LEU A 106 9.51 -2.39 8.39
CA LEU A 106 9.57 -3.25 9.58
C LEU A 106 9.74 -2.43 10.86
N SER A 107 10.26 -1.22 10.73
CA SER A 107 10.40 -0.24 11.80
C SER A 107 10.36 1.18 11.23
N HIS A 108 10.61 2.19 12.05
CA HIS A 108 10.68 3.59 11.60
C HIS A 108 11.95 3.91 10.81
N ARG A 109 12.92 2.96 10.74
CA ARG A 109 14.21 3.15 10.05
C ARG A 109 14.61 2.02 9.11
N LEU A 110 13.84 0.93 9.03
CA LEU A 110 14.11 -0.21 8.15
C LEU A 110 12.94 -0.49 7.21
N CYS A 111 13.16 -0.35 5.89
CA CYS A 111 12.17 -0.63 4.86
C CYS A 111 12.71 -1.53 3.76
N LEU A 112 11.91 -2.50 3.35
CA LEU A 112 12.22 -3.45 2.29
C LEU A 112 11.38 -3.14 1.04
N PHE A 113 12.03 -2.99 -0.11
CA PHE A 113 11.43 -2.72 -1.41
C PHE A 113 11.47 -4.01 -2.24
N PHE A 114 10.33 -4.68 -2.40
CA PHE A 114 10.21 -5.86 -3.23
C PHE A 114 9.80 -5.46 -4.65
N GLN A 115 10.69 -5.59 -5.64
CA GLN A 115 10.40 -5.25 -7.04
C GLN A 115 9.62 -6.40 -7.74
N VAL A 116 8.39 -6.61 -7.28
CA VAL A 116 7.55 -7.78 -7.57
C VAL A 116 7.21 -7.94 -9.06
N TYR A 117 7.06 -6.85 -9.81
CA TYR A 117 6.76 -6.96 -11.23
C TYR A 117 7.92 -7.55 -12.01
N ASN A 118 9.15 -7.09 -11.74
CA ASN A 118 10.35 -7.61 -12.39
C ASN A 118 10.59 -9.07 -12.02
N MET A 119 10.30 -9.49 -10.78
CA MET A 119 10.36 -10.91 -10.38
C MET A 119 9.37 -11.78 -11.17
N CYS A 120 8.21 -11.22 -11.53
CA CYS A 120 7.18 -11.92 -12.28
C CYS A 120 7.35 -11.86 -13.80
N THR A 121 8.25 -11.01 -14.29
CA THR A 121 8.44 -10.77 -15.72
C THR A 121 9.66 -11.54 -16.23
N SER A 122 9.54 -12.19 -17.38
CA SER A 122 10.68 -12.88 -18.01
C SER A 122 11.66 -11.87 -18.59
N TRP A 123 12.94 -12.22 -18.48
CA TRP A 123 14.01 -11.49 -19.16
C TRP A 123 14.13 -12.11 -20.56
N GLY A 124 13.47 -11.52 -21.55
CA GLY A 124 13.40 -11.99 -22.92
C GLY A 124 12.56 -11.06 -23.80
N GLN A 125 12.62 -11.26 -25.12
CA GLN A 125 11.74 -10.57 -26.07
C GLN A 125 10.82 -11.60 -26.75
N PRO A 126 9.48 -11.47 -26.60
CA PRO A 126 8.77 -10.47 -25.81
C PRO A 126 8.88 -10.74 -24.29
N ARG A 127 8.88 -9.67 -23.49
CA ARG A 127 8.77 -9.80 -22.02
C ARG A 127 7.39 -10.35 -21.69
N THR A 128 7.34 -11.47 -20.96
CA THR A 128 6.10 -12.11 -20.54
C THR A 128 5.92 -12.03 -19.03
N PHE A 129 4.75 -11.59 -18.60
CA PHE A 129 4.37 -11.52 -17.20
C PHE A 129 3.73 -12.85 -16.76
N HIS A 130 4.25 -13.45 -15.69
CA HIS A 130 3.75 -14.68 -15.11
C HIS A 130 3.51 -14.50 -13.61
N ARG A 131 2.24 -14.33 -13.21
CA ARG A 131 1.84 -14.15 -11.80
C ARG A 131 2.30 -15.28 -10.87
N ASP A 132 2.50 -16.48 -11.42
CA ASP A 132 2.92 -17.66 -10.66
C ASP A 132 4.42 -17.63 -10.31
N ARG A 133 5.18 -16.69 -10.90
CA ARG A 133 6.59 -16.50 -10.57
C ARG A 133 6.82 -15.69 -9.30
N LEU A 134 5.82 -14.95 -8.80
CA LEU A 134 5.94 -14.23 -7.53
C LEU A 134 6.37 -15.22 -6.42
N PRO A 135 7.46 -14.95 -5.67
CA PRO A 135 8.01 -15.91 -4.72
C PRO A 135 7.00 -16.42 -3.68
N THR A 136 6.98 -17.73 -3.48
CA THR A 136 6.01 -18.41 -2.61
C THR A 136 6.07 -17.91 -1.17
N ASN A 137 7.26 -17.67 -0.64
CA ASN A 137 7.43 -17.17 0.73
C ASN A 137 6.89 -15.74 0.90
N LEU A 138 7.04 -14.89 -0.13
CA LEU A 138 6.45 -13.56 -0.13
C LEU A 138 4.92 -13.63 -0.22
N LYS A 139 4.37 -14.50 -1.08
CA LYS A 139 2.92 -14.76 -1.11
C LYS A 139 2.41 -15.20 0.26
N LYS A 140 3.11 -16.12 0.93
CA LYS A 140 2.73 -16.60 2.28
C LYS A 140 2.76 -15.48 3.31
N LEU A 141 3.79 -14.62 3.32
CA LEU A 141 3.85 -13.47 4.23
C LEU A 141 2.68 -12.50 4.01
N LEU A 142 2.42 -12.13 2.75
CA LEU A 142 1.34 -11.21 2.38
C LEU A 142 -0.04 -11.78 2.73
N SER A 143 -0.24 -13.09 2.54
CA SER A 143 -1.48 -13.80 2.91
C SER A 143 -1.55 -14.24 4.37
N SER A 144 -0.54 -13.96 5.20
CA SER A 144 -0.51 -14.37 6.60
C SER A 144 -1.46 -13.53 7.46
N PHE A 145 -2.21 -14.19 8.35
CA PHE A 145 -3.00 -13.54 9.40
C PHE A 145 -2.15 -13.17 10.63
N SER A 146 -0.95 -13.72 10.78
CA SER A 146 -0.11 -13.50 11.97
C SER A 146 0.77 -12.24 11.87
N PHE A 147 0.69 -11.52 10.75
CA PHE A 147 1.52 -10.37 10.46
C PHE A 147 0.66 -9.27 9.83
N SER A 148 0.50 -8.14 10.53
CA SER A 148 -0.36 -7.06 10.06
C SER A 148 0.34 -6.13 9.07
N LYS A 149 -0.36 -5.72 8.02
CA LYS A 149 0.15 -4.76 7.01
C LYS A 149 -0.64 -3.48 7.16
N VAL A 150 0.02 -2.36 7.39
CA VAL A 150 -0.68 -1.11 7.70
C VAL A 150 -0.33 -0.06 6.68
N GLY A 151 -1.35 0.53 6.05
CA GLY A 151 -1.16 1.52 5.00
C GLY A 151 -2.36 2.44 4.87
N ALA A 152 -2.17 3.54 4.14
CA ALA A 152 -3.27 4.35 3.65
C ALA A 152 -3.67 3.87 2.24
N ARG A 153 -4.96 3.62 2.01
CA ARG A 153 -5.49 3.02 0.77
C ARG A 153 -5.04 1.57 0.53
N ILE A 154 -4.70 0.87 1.60
CA ILE A 154 -4.21 -0.52 1.52
C ILE A 154 -5.25 -1.50 0.94
N ALA A 155 -6.54 -1.16 1.03
CA ALA A 155 -7.60 -1.92 0.38
C ALA A 155 -7.45 -1.94 -1.16
N TYR A 156 -7.08 -0.81 -1.77
CA TYR A 156 -6.79 -0.73 -3.20
C TYR A 156 -5.58 -1.60 -3.57
N ASP A 157 -4.51 -1.53 -2.78
CA ASP A 157 -3.33 -2.36 -3.00
C ASP A 157 -3.65 -3.86 -2.89
N ALA A 158 -4.53 -4.25 -1.96
CA ALA A 158 -5.00 -5.62 -1.82
C ALA A 158 -5.73 -6.12 -3.08
N ILE A 159 -6.59 -5.28 -3.68
CA ILE A 159 -7.28 -5.60 -4.95
C ILE A 159 -6.27 -5.81 -6.06
N MET A 160 -5.31 -4.90 -6.18
CA MET A 160 -4.32 -4.95 -7.26
C MET A 160 -3.40 -6.16 -7.11
N LEU A 161 -3.03 -6.53 -5.88
CA LEU A 161 -2.31 -7.76 -5.56
C LEU A 161 -3.12 -9.02 -5.92
N GLN A 162 -4.41 -9.04 -5.60
CA GLN A 162 -5.27 -10.18 -5.93
C GLN A 162 -5.43 -10.33 -7.44
N LYS A 163 -5.72 -9.22 -8.13
CA LYS A 163 -5.95 -9.17 -9.57
C LYS A 163 -4.72 -9.60 -10.37
N HIS A 164 -3.56 -9.04 -10.07
CA HIS A 164 -2.36 -9.21 -10.90
C HIS A 164 -1.44 -10.32 -10.41
N TYR A 165 -1.41 -10.61 -9.11
CA TYR A 165 -0.46 -11.58 -8.53
C TYR A 165 -1.14 -12.80 -7.88
N ALA A 166 -2.48 -12.86 -7.89
CA ALA A 166 -3.26 -13.88 -7.19
C ALA A 166 -2.89 -13.99 -5.69
N VAL A 167 -2.64 -12.85 -5.05
CA VAL A 167 -2.34 -12.74 -3.62
C VAL A 167 -3.51 -12.13 -2.89
N TYR A 168 -4.02 -12.82 -1.87
CA TYR A 168 -5.00 -12.26 -0.94
C TYR A 168 -4.25 -11.60 0.21
N LEU A 169 -4.23 -10.27 0.24
CA LEU A 169 -3.61 -9.55 1.35
C LEU A 169 -4.50 -9.73 2.60
N ASN A 170 -3.98 -10.43 3.61
CA ASN A 170 -4.71 -10.72 4.85
C ASN A 170 -4.15 -9.90 6.02
N ASN A 171 -5.01 -9.69 7.03
CA ASN A 171 -4.71 -8.92 8.24
C ASN A 171 -4.09 -7.56 7.91
N PHE A 172 -4.74 -6.77 7.07
CA PHE A 172 -4.32 -5.40 6.81
C PHE A 172 -5.13 -4.41 7.67
N VAL A 173 -4.50 -3.29 8.03
CA VAL A 173 -5.13 -2.17 8.74
C VAL A 173 -5.11 -0.97 7.83
N ASP A 174 -6.30 -0.47 7.48
CA ASP A 174 -6.42 0.77 6.72
C ASP A 174 -6.43 1.97 7.67
N LEU A 175 -5.39 2.80 7.58
CA LEU A 175 -5.26 4.00 8.41
C LEU A 175 -6.34 5.03 8.11
N ARG A 176 -6.89 5.08 6.89
CA ARG A 176 -7.99 5.98 6.54
C ARG A 176 -9.25 5.61 7.33
N SER A 177 -9.57 4.32 7.34
CA SER A 177 -10.71 3.77 8.08
C SER A 177 -10.53 3.95 9.58
N LEU A 178 -9.32 3.73 10.10
CA LEU A 178 -9.00 3.91 11.51
C LEU A 178 -9.07 5.38 11.95
N ALA A 179 -8.53 6.30 11.15
CA ALA A 179 -8.62 7.74 11.38
C ALA A 179 -10.07 8.23 11.37
N TYR A 180 -10.85 7.74 10.41
CA TYR A 180 -12.27 8.05 10.32
C TYR A 180 -13.04 7.57 11.55
N ALA A 181 -12.83 6.31 11.97
CA ALA A 181 -13.49 5.73 13.14
C ALA A 181 -13.21 6.50 14.44
N ARG A 182 -12.06 7.18 14.51
CA ARG A 182 -11.64 8.05 15.62
C ARG A 182 -12.11 9.50 15.50
N GLY A 183 -12.82 9.86 14.43
CA GLY A 183 -13.28 11.23 14.21
C GLY A 183 -12.14 12.23 13.98
N LEU A 184 -11.01 11.77 13.44
CA LEU A 184 -9.87 12.65 13.16
C LEU A 184 -10.19 13.67 12.06
N PRO A 185 -9.58 14.86 12.10
CA PRO A 185 -9.89 15.95 11.15
C PRO A 185 -9.47 15.64 9.70
N THR A 186 -8.66 14.60 9.51
CA THR A 186 -8.12 14.16 8.22
C THR A 186 -8.01 12.64 8.17
N THR A 187 -8.17 12.08 6.97
CA THR A 187 -7.97 10.65 6.68
C THR A 187 -6.88 10.41 5.65
N ILE A 188 -6.25 11.46 5.13
CA ILE A 188 -5.14 11.35 4.17
C ILE A 188 -3.82 11.10 4.91
N LEU A 189 -2.93 10.31 4.30
CA LEU A 189 -1.68 9.90 4.94
C LEU A 189 -0.80 11.10 5.35
N GLY A 190 -0.73 12.15 4.53
CA GLY A 190 0.01 13.38 4.84
C GLY A 190 -0.49 14.07 6.11
N GLY A 191 -1.81 14.28 6.19
CA GLY A 191 -2.45 14.84 7.38
C GLY A 191 -2.27 13.95 8.62
N LEU A 192 -2.38 12.63 8.47
CA LEU A 192 -2.15 11.70 9.59
C LEU A 192 -0.69 11.68 10.03
N SER A 193 0.25 11.72 9.09
CA SER A 193 1.69 11.83 9.34
C SER A 193 1.98 13.12 10.11
N TYR A 194 1.33 14.24 9.76
CA TYR A 194 1.47 15.50 10.49
C TYR A 194 0.92 15.42 11.92
N ILE A 195 -0.32 14.94 12.09
CA ILE A 195 -0.97 14.83 13.42
C ILE A 195 -0.19 13.93 14.35
N TYR A 196 0.12 12.71 13.90
CA TYR A 196 0.78 11.74 14.74
C TYR A 196 2.28 11.93 14.78
N GLY A 197 2.91 12.44 13.73
CA GLY A 197 4.36 12.69 13.64
C GLY A 197 4.82 13.97 14.33
N GLY A 198 4.01 15.03 14.32
CA GLY A 198 4.38 16.34 14.86
C GLY A 198 5.65 16.90 14.21
N PRO A 199 6.65 17.36 15.00
CA PRO A 199 7.93 17.83 14.47
C PRO A 199 8.70 16.76 13.65
N THR A 200 8.37 15.48 13.85
CA THR A 200 9.03 14.34 13.21
C THR A 200 8.16 13.72 12.12
N HIS A 201 7.21 14.47 11.56
CA HIS A 201 6.35 13.97 10.50
C HIS A 201 7.18 13.64 9.26
N MET A 202 6.73 12.63 8.52
CA MET A 202 7.36 12.21 7.28
C MET A 202 6.63 12.88 6.10
N PRO A 203 7.36 13.54 5.18
CA PRO A 203 6.77 14.10 3.98
C PRO A 203 6.39 12.95 3.05
N VAL A 204 5.10 12.87 2.73
CA VAL A 204 4.49 11.78 1.93
C VAL A 204 3.70 12.31 0.72
N GLU A 205 3.72 13.63 0.51
CA GLU A 205 2.83 14.34 -0.42
C GLU A 205 3.41 14.53 -1.83
N GLU A 206 4.65 14.11 -2.10
CA GLU A 206 5.17 14.19 -3.47
C GLU A 206 4.43 13.21 -4.39
N ASP A 207 4.08 13.71 -5.59
CA ASP A 207 3.49 12.90 -6.64
C ASP A 207 4.55 11.99 -7.26
N LEU A 208 4.29 10.69 -7.20
CA LEU A 208 5.15 9.62 -7.73
C LEU A 208 4.57 9.01 -9.02
N SER A 209 3.48 9.58 -9.56
CA SER A 209 2.75 9.03 -10.70
C SER A 209 3.57 8.97 -12.01
N GLY A 210 4.54 9.87 -12.18
CA GLY A 210 5.39 9.93 -13.37
C GLY A 210 6.61 9.01 -13.35
N ASP A 211 6.85 8.26 -12.27
CA ASP A 211 8.07 7.48 -12.11
C ASP A 211 7.98 6.07 -12.70
N ASP A 212 9.07 5.66 -13.36
CA ASP A 212 9.24 4.29 -13.82
C ASP A 212 9.81 3.40 -12.70
N TRP A 213 8.89 2.75 -11.99
CA TRP A 213 9.22 1.84 -10.89
C TRP A 213 9.74 0.47 -11.34
N ASP A 214 9.78 0.21 -12.65
CA ASP A 214 10.34 -1.03 -13.21
C ASP A 214 11.78 -0.89 -13.68
N ALA A 215 12.27 0.36 -13.69
CA ALA A 215 13.63 0.67 -14.08
C ALA A 215 14.65 -0.12 -13.24
N GLY A 216 15.78 -0.45 -13.88
CA GLY A 216 16.90 -1.09 -13.20
C GLY A 216 17.52 -0.18 -12.13
N SER A 217 17.47 1.13 -12.35
CA SER A 217 17.88 2.15 -11.38
C SER A 217 16.70 3.04 -11.04
N LEU A 218 16.47 3.28 -9.74
CA LEU A 218 15.39 4.12 -9.25
C LEU A 218 15.93 5.49 -8.85
N LYS A 219 15.11 6.54 -9.03
CA LYS A 219 15.48 7.90 -8.62
C LYS A 219 15.51 7.99 -7.09
N GLN A 220 16.57 8.59 -6.54
CA GLN A 220 16.81 8.68 -5.10
C GLN A 220 15.64 9.35 -4.36
N ASN A 221 15.19 10.53 -4.81
CA ASN A 221 14.10 11.27 -4.18
C ASN A 221 12.80 10.47 -4.17
N SER A 222 12.47 9.81 -5.29
CA SER A 222 11.30 8.95 -5.39
C SER A 222 11.37 7.79 -4.40
N VAL A 223 12.53 7.13 -4.28
CA VAL A 223 12.75 6.05 -3.31
C VAL A 223 12.48 6.53 -1.89
N PHE A 224 12.99 7.70 -1.51
CA PHE A 224 12.75 8.26 -0.19
C PHE A 224 11.27 8.55 0.06
N THR A 225 10.60 9.24 -0.86
CA THR A 225 9.18 9.55 -0.72
C THR A 225 8.34 8.26 -0.66
N ALA A 226 8.65 7.26 -1.48
CA ALA A 226 7.98 5.96 -1.41
C ALA A 226 8.21 5.23 -0.08
N ALA A 227 9.44 5.30 0.46
CA ALA A 227 9.76 4.71 1.76
C ALA A 227 9.02 5.44 2.89
N ASN A 228 8.95 6.77 2.84
CA ASN A 228 8.22 7.59 3.80
C ASN A 228 6.74 7.21 3.90
N LYS A 229 6.10 6.81 2.80
CA LYS A 229 4.70 6.33 2.85
C LYS A 229 4.56 5.10 3.73
N ALA A 230 5.47 4.13 3.62
CA ALA A 230 5.47 2.94 4.47
C ALA A 230 5.90 3.27 5.91
N PHE A 231 6.97 4.07 6.10
CA PHE A 231 7.42 4.49 7.42
C PHE A 231 6.36 5.27 8.19
N ALA A 232 5.69 6.22 7.54
CA ALA A 232 4.61 6.99 8.13
C ALA A 232 3.48 6.06 8.56
N SER A 233 3.13 5.09 7.73
CA SER A 233 2.06 4.14 8.07
C SER A 233 2.38 3.30 9.30
N ARG A 234 3.64 2.87 9.45
CA ARG A 234 4.12 2.17 10.65
C ARG A 234 4.08 3.07 11.88
N MET A 235 4.62 4.28 11.78
CA MET A 235 4.66 5.27 12.87
C MET A 235 3.24 5.63 13.35
N ILE A 236 2.33 5.90 12.41
CA ILE A 236 0.95 6.27 12.73
C ILE A 236 0.27 5.15 13.50
N LEU A 237 0.43 3.89 13.08
CA LEU A 237 -0.13 2.75 13.82
C LEU A 237 0.38 2.72 15.27
N ASP A 238 1.70 2.76 15.45
CA ASP A 238 2.32 2.65 16.77
C ASP A 238 1.82 3.79 17.68
N ARG A 239 1.71 5.01 17.15
CA ARG A 239 1.20 6.16 17.91
C ARG A 239 -0.32 6.12 18.13
N MET A 240 -1.10 5.62 17.18
CA MET A 240 -2.55 5.40 17.32
C MET A 240 -2.89 4.32 18.36
N VAL A 241 -1.98 3.38 18.63
CA VAL A 241 -2.19 2.33 19.64
C VAL A 241 -1.73 2.81 21.02
N CYS A 242 -0.64 3.58 21.09
CA CYS A 242 0.00 3.95 22.35
C CYS A 242 -0.40 5.32 22.92
N ILE A 243 -0.93 6.24 22.10
CA ILE A 243 -1.24 7.61 22.51
C ILE A 243 -2.77 7.78 22.57
N PRO A 244 -3.35 8.28 23.69
CA PRO A 244 -4.76 8.66 23.71
C PRO A 244 -5.01 9.69 22.60
N ASP A 245 -6.13 9.54 21.87
CA ASP A 245 -6.39 10.34 20.67
C ASP A 245 -6.10 11.83 20.94
N PRO A 246 -5.22 12.47 20.16
CA PRO A 246 -4.88 13.87 20.38
C PRO A 246 -6.18 14.65 20.23
N MET A 247 -6.70 15.15 21.36
CA MET A 247 -7.90 15.97 21.41
C MET A 247 -7.79 17.04 20.32
N PRO A 248 -8.63 17.01 19.28
CA PRO A 248 -8.67 18.09 18.32
C PRO A 248 -9.00 19.36 19.10
N CYS A 249 -8.37 20.49 18.78
CA CYS A 249 -8.90 21.74 19.30
C CYS A 249 -10.36 21.84 18.83
N LEU A 250 -11.28 21.98 19.77
CA LEU A 250 -12.74 21.86 19.56
C LEU A 250 -13.27 22.80 18.47
N ASP A 251 -12.52 23.84 18.13
CA ASP A 251 -12.85 24.83 17.09
C ASP A 251 -12.91 24.26 15.67
N GLN A 252 -12.20 23.16 15.36
CA GLN A 252 -12.22 22.57 14.02
C GLN A 252 -13.41 21.63 13.79
N ILE A 253 -13.93 21.00 14.85
CA ILE A 253 -15.05 20.04 14.76
C ILE A 253 -16.38 20.75 14.53
N GLN A 254 -16.57 21.94 15.11
CA GLN A 254 -17.82 22.70 14.97
C GLN A 254 -18.01 23.31 13.58
N ARG A 255 -16.92 23.60 12.85
CA ARG A 255 -17.02 24.17 11.49
C ARG A 255 -17.42 23.15 10.41
N LYS A 256 -17.25 21.85 10.64
CA LYS A 256 -17.61 20.79 9.66
C LYS A 256 -18.98 20.13 9.89
N LYS A 257 -19.61 20.33 11.05
CA LYS A 257 -20.93 19.74 11.34
C LYS A 257 -22.07 20.31 10.47
N ASN A 258 -21.86 21.49 9.89
CA ASN A 258 -22.86 22.18 9.06
C ASN A 258 -22.71 21.92 7.54
N ASP A 259 -21.69 21.19 7.11
CA ASP A 259 -21.50 20.81 5.70
C ASP A 259 -21.56 19.29 5.53
N MET A 260 -22.69 18.68 5.91
CA MET A 260 -23.08 17.38 5.33
C MET A 260 -23.55 17.58 3.88
N LYS A 261 -22.66 18.07 3.02
CA LYS A 261 -22.82 17.93 1.58
C LYS A 261 -22.37 16.52 1.19
N LYS A 262 -23.07 15.94 0.20
CA LYS A 262 -22.81 14.63 -0.42
C LYS A 262 -21.36 14.18 -0.21
N ILE A 263 -21.17 13.07 0.50
CA ILE A 263 -19.88 12.36 0.52
C ILE A 263 -19.56 12.06 -0.95
N PRO A 264 -18.52 12.67 -1.54
CA PRO A 264 -18.11 12.32 -2.88
C PRO A 264 -17.74 10.84 -2.87
N GLU A 265 -18.27 10.08 -3.83
CA GLU A 265 -17.85 8.69 -4.03
C GLU A 265 -16.33 8.68 -4.26
N ASP A 266 -15.56 8.23 -3.27
CA ASP A 266 -14.13 7.96 -3.46
C ASP A 266 -14.02 6.64 -4.23
N GLU A 267 -13.12 6.56 -5.22
CA GLU A 267 -12.88 5.31 -5.97
C GLU A 267 -12.54 4.15 -5.02
N ASP A 268 -11.98 4.47 -3.86
CA ASP A 268 -11.66 3.53 -2.78
C ASP A 268 -12.91 2.90 -2.13
N ASP A 269 -14.04 3.61 -2.02
CA ASP A 269 -15.28 3.09 -1.43
C ASP A 269 -15.96 2.11 -2.39
N ILE A 270 -15.90 2.42 -3.69
CA ILE A 270 -16.36 1.53 -4.76
C ILE A 270 -15.51 0.25 -4.76
N ALA A 271 -14.19 0.40 -4.66
CA ALA A 271 -13.25 -0.70 -4.62
C ALA A 271 -13.46 -1.63 -3.40
N GLU A 272 -13.64 -1.07 -2.21
CA GLU A 272 -13.90 -1.82 -0.96
C GLU A 272 -15.24 -2.58 -1.03
N ALA A 273 -16.31 -1.93 -1.48
CA ALA A 273 -17.61 -2.56 -1.61
C ALA A 273 -17.62 -3.69 -2.65
N LEU A 274 -16.92 -3.52 -3.78
CA LEU A 274 -16.77 -4.57 -4.78
C LEU A 274 -15.98 -5.78 -4.23
N LEU A 275 -14.97 -5.57 -3.39
CA LEU A 275 -14.28 -6.66 -2.69
C LEU A 275 -15.21 -7.43 -1.74
N ILE A 276 -16.03 -6.73 -0.99
CA ILE A 276 -17.02 -7.35 -0.09
C ILE A 276 -17.95 -8.25 -0.90
N LEU A 277 -18.46 -7.76 -2.02
CA LEU A 277 -19.34 -8.55 -2.89
C LEU A 277 -18.60 -9.73 -3.53
N GLN A 278 -17.39 -9.51 -4.05
CA GLN A 278 -16.59 -10.57 -4.66
C GLN A 278 -16.15 -11.65 -3.66
N SER A 279 -15.93 -11.31 -2.40
CA SER A 279 -15.57 -12.28 -1.35
C SER A 279 -16.80 -13.02 -0.82
N THR A 280 -17.96 -12.38 -0.77
CA THR A 280 -19.16 -12.92 -0.10
C THR A 280 -20.12 -13.62 -1.06
N LEU A 281 -20.21 -13.17 -2.31
CA LEU A 281 -21.20 -13.62 -3.29
C LEU A 281 -20.56 -14.27 -4.53
N ARG A 282 -19.27 -14.62 -4.46
CA ARG A 282 -18.52 -15.18 -5.59
C ARG A 282 -19.22 -16.40 -6.20
N GLY A 283 -19.55 -16.33 -7.49
CA GLY A 283 -20.14 -17.45 -8.22
C GLY A 283 -21.54 -17.85 -7.73
N ARG A 284 -22.21 -16.99 -6.95
CA ARG A 284 -23.57 -17.19 -6.48
C ARG A 284 -24.47 -16.14 -7.11
N ASP A 285 -25.65 -16.57 -7.54
CA ASP A 285 -26.72 -15.63 -7.84
C ASP A 285 -27.18 -14.97 -6.54
N ALA A 286 -27.30 -13.65 -6.54
CA ALA A 286 -27.72 -12.88 -5.39
C ALA A 286 -28.78 -11.85 -5.80
N SER A 287 -29.89 -11.80 -5.07
CA SER A 287 -30.90 -10.75 -5.28
C SER A 287 -30.35 -9.37 -4.96
N LEU A 288 -30.98 -8.32 -5.50
CA LEU A 288 -30.65 -6.92 -5.20
C LEU A 288 -30.69 -6.66 -3.69
N GLU A 289 -31.71 -7.17 -3.00
CA GLU A 289 -31.84 -7.08 -1.54
C GLU A 289 -30.68 -7.76 -0.81
N SER A 290 -30.23 -8.92 -1.30
CA SER A 290 -29.08 -9.65 -0.74
C SER A 290 -27.77 -8.88 -0.92
N ILE A 291 -27.57 -8.23 -2.08
CA ILE A 291 -26.43 -7.37 -2.37
C ILE A 291 -26.43 -6.16 -1.44
N ILE A 292 -27.54 -5.42 -1.38
CA ILE A 292 -27.71 -4.26 -0.49
C ILE A 292 -27.46 -4.67 0.96
N LYS A 293 -28.09 -5.75 1.43
CA LYS A 293 -27.88 -6.28 2.78
C LYS A 293 -26.43 -6.64 3.02
N THR A 294 -25.75 -7.26 2.06
CA THR A 294 -24.34 -7.67 2.19
C THR A 294 -23.43 -6.45 2.33
N ILE A 295 -23.58 -5.45 1.46
CA ILE A 295 -22.81 -4.19 1.56
C ILE A 295 -23.14 -3.49 2.87
N LYS A 296 -24.43 -3.30 3.19
CA LYS A 296 -24.87 -2.70 4.45
C LYS A 296 -24.28 -3.41 5.65
N THR A 297 -24.16 -4.74 5.62
CA THR A 297 -23.70 -5.55 6.76
C THR A 297 -22.17 -5.56 6.88
N ARG A 298 -21.46 -5.57 5.75
CA ARG A 298 -20.02 -5.83 5.72
C ARG A 298 -19.17 -4.62 5.36
N HIS A 299 -19.77 -3.52 4.91
CA HIS A 299 -19.06 -2.27 4.64
C HIS A 299 -18.90 -1.48 5.95
N PRO A 300 -17.73 -1.55 6.61
CA PRO A 300 -17.56 -1.03 7.96
C PRO A 300 -17.66 0.49 7.97
N ARG A 301 -17.08 1.13 6.95
CA ARG A 301 -17.06 2.59 6.81
C ARG A 301 -18.46 3.19 6.67
N TRP A 302 -19.29 2.73 5.73
CA TRP A 302 -20.63 3.32 5.55
C TRP A 302 -21.56 3.14 6.75
N LYS A 303 -21.48 2.01 7.47
CA LYS A 303 -22.19 1.81 8.74
C LYS A 303 -21.85 2.85 9.80
N MET A 304 -20.63 3.36 9.77
CA MET A 304 -20.11 4.30 10.77
C MET A 304 -20.32 5.77 10.37
N VAL A 305 -20.71 6.05 9.12
CA VAL A 305 -20.84 7.43 8.59
C VAL A 305 -22.29 7.89 8.43
N MET A 306 -23.24 6.96 8.49
CA MET A 306 -24.65 7.20 8.14
C MET A 306 -25.59 6.61 9.17
N THR A 307 -26.70 7.31 9.43
CA THR A 307 -27.85 6.69 10.10
C THR A 307 -28.34 5.51 9.26
N GLU A 308 -29.02 4.55 9.88
CA GLU A 308 -29.47 3.35 9.17
C GLU A 308 -30.39 3.68 7.98
N ALA A 309 -31.20 4.73 8.08
CA ALA A 309 -32.01 5.26 6.99
C ALA A 309 -31.18 5.90 5.87
N ALA A 310 -30.17 6.71 6.21
CA ALA A 310 -29.28 7.31 5.22
C ALA A 310 -28.39 6.28 4.52
N LEU A 311 -27.94 5.26 5.25
CA LEU A 311 -27.18 4.13 4.74
C LEU A 311 -28.00 3.32 3.72
N GLN A 312 -29.29 3.11 3.99
CA GLN A 312 -30.19 2.43 3.06
C GLN A 312 -30.26 3.17 1.73
N VAL A 313 -30.60 4.47 1.76
CA VAL A 313 -30.75 5.31 0.57
C VAL A 313 -29.45 5.40 -0.22
N HIS A 314 -28.32 5.53 0.48
CA HIS A 314 -27.00 5.61 -0.16
C HIS A 314 -26.61 4.31 -0.86
N VAL A 315 -26.71 3.17 -0.17
CA VAL A 315 -26.37 1.86 -0.75
C VAL A 315 -27.27 1.53 -1.94
N GLU A 316 -28.57 1.84 -1.85
CA GLU A 316 -29.51 1.68 -2.97
C GLU A 316 -29.11 2.53 -4.19
N GLY A 317 -28.76 3.81 -3.97
CA GLY A 317 -28.28 4.70 -5.02
C GLY A 317 -27.03 4.15 -5.70
N VAL A 318 -26.03 3.78 -4.91
CA VAL A 318 -24.75 3.27 -5.40
C VAL A 318 -24.93 1.96 -6.18
N VAL A 319 -25.72 1.02 -5.66
CA VAL A 319 -25.98 -0.25 -6.35
C VAL A 319 -26.76 -0.03 -7.65
N SER A 320 -27.72 0.92 -7.66
CA SER A 320 -28.46 1.31 -8.88
C SER A 320 -27.52 1.85 -9.95
N ASP A 321 -26.59 2.73 -9.58
CA ASP A 321 -25.64 3.32 -10.52
C ASP A 321 -24.59 2.31 -11.01
N TRP A 322 -24.19 1.33 -10.17
CA TRP A 322 -23.36 0.21 -10.60
C TRP A 322 -24.06 -0.74 -11.58
N LEU A 323 -25.36 -0.95 -11.42
CA LEU A 323 -26.17 -1.71 -12.38
C LEU A 323 -26.27 -0.97 -13.71
N LYS A 324 -26.57 0.34 -13.70
CA LYS A 324 -26.61 1.17 -14.91
C LYS A 324 -25.27 1.21 -15.64
N SER A 325 -24.17 1.34 -14.90
CA SER A 325 -22.80 1.36 -15.44
C SER A 325 -22.24 -0.04 -15.75
N ARG A 326 -23.03 -1.11 -15.59
CA ARG A 326 -22.64 -2.51 -15.81
C ARG A 326 -21.44 -2.97 -14.99
N LYS A 327 -21.13 -2.27 -13.89
CA LYS A 327 -20.10 -2.68 -12.92
C LYS A 327 -20.54 -3.90 -12.09
N LEU A 328 -21.85 -4.17 -12.05
CA LEU A 328 -22.45 -5.28 -11.31
C LEU A 328 -23.46 -6.04 -12.19
N ILE A 329 -23.45 -7.38 -12.14
CA ILE A 329 -24.34 -8.26 -12.93
C ILE A 329 -25.12 -9.15 -11.95
N VAL A 330 -26.45 -9.14 -12.03
CA VAL A 330 -27.34 -9.93 -11.16
C VAL A 330 -27.98 -11.09 -11.95
N GLY A 331 -28.01 -12.28 -11.35
CA GLY A 331 -28.61 -13.50 -11.91
C GLY A 331 -30.12 -13.39 -12.17
N LYS A 332 -30.56 -14.02 -13.26
CA LYS A 332 -31.91 -13.95 -13.81
C LYS A 332 -32.92 -14.80 -13.01
N ASN A 333 -33.68 -14.16 -12.13
CA ASN A 333 -35.09 -14.52 -11.91
C ASN A 333 -36.01 -13.29 -11.91
N ALA A 334 -35.68 -12.30 -12.75
CA ALA A 334 -36.65 -11.33 -13.25
C ALA A 334 -36.25 -10.95 -14.68
N LYS A 335 -37.05 -11.38 -15.66
CA LYS A 335 -37.07 -10.80 -17.00
C LYS A 335 -37.76 -9.44 -16.89
N VAL A 336 -37.15 -8.38 -17.41
CA VAL A 336 -37.93 -7.31 -18.05
C VAL A 336 -37.31 -7.04 -19.41
N ARG A 337 -38.13 -7.32 -20.42
CA ARG A 337 -37.92 -6.98 -21.82
C ARG A 337 -37.78 -5.47 -21.94
N THR A 338 -36.83 -5.02 -22.73
CA THR A 338 -36.91 -3.73 -23.41
C THR A 338 -38.14 -3.75 -24.30
N SER A 339 -39.17 -2.99 -23.95
CA SER A 339 -40.17 -2.55 -24.92
C SER A 339 -39.62 -1.30 -25.60
N VAL A 340 -39.31 -1.47 -26.89
CA VAL A 340 -39.01 -0.52 -27.98
C VAL A 340 -38.47 0.85 -27.59
#